data_AF-A0A9D0ZX01-F1
#
_entry.id   AF-A0A9D0ZX01-F1
#
_cell.length_a   1.000
_cell.length_b   1.000
_cell.length_c   1.000
_cell.angle_alpha   90.00
_cell.angle_beta   90.00
_cell.angle_gamma   90.00
#
_symmetry.space_group_name_H-M   'P 1'
#
loop_
_entity.id
_entity.type
_entity.pdbx_description
1 polymer ?
#
loop_
_entity_poly.entity_id
_entity_poly.type
_entity_poly.pdbx_seq_one_letter_code
_entity_poly.pdbx_strand_id
1 'polypeptide(L)'
;MQEKYKVIEIFERDYGCEERAEGQTDMVQVRLCSESGKERVIETEDAALYREEITEGTEVFLIDGKLKRALGSDWVEQCNQKRDAQGFIKLMDRLRAGETAVCPFCGGVVSMTASEDGKDIFSCDSCDMYFSSDCKVR
;
A
#
# COMPACT_ATOMS: atom_id res chain seq x y z
N MET A 1 5.79 -5.19 -11.22
CA MET A 1 5.17 -5.84 -10.05
C MET A 1 5.94 -5.41 -8.82
N GLN A 2 5.30 -4.71 -7.88
CA GLN A 2 5.91 -4.43 -6.58
C GLN A 2 5.92 -5.73 -5.78
N GLU A 3 7.07 -6.10 -5.22
CA GLU A 3 7.20 -7.31 -4.42
C GLU A 3 6.50 -7.09 -3.09
N LYS A 4 5.52 -7.95 -2.81
CA LYS A 4 4.80 -7.96 -1.53
C LYS A 4 5.66 -8.66 -0.48
N TYR A 5 5.71 -8.08 0.70
CA TYR A 5 6.39 -8.64 1.86
C TYR A 5 5.41 -8.78 3.01
N LYS A 6 5.62 -9.79 3.85
CA LYS A 6 4.95 -9.92 5.14
C LYS A 6 5.90 -9.48 6.24
N VAL A 7 5.44 -8.61 7.13
CA VAL A 7 6.19 -8.26 8.34
C VAL A 7 6.23 -9.49 9.23
N ILE A 8 7.44 -9.99 9.50
CA ILE A 8 7.67 -11.16 10.34
C ILE A 8 7.90 -10.72 11.77
N GLU A 9 8.72 -9.69 11.95
CA GLU A 9 9.19 -9.25 13.27
C GLU A 9 9.58 -7.78 13.18
N ILE A 10 9.25 -7.01 14.21
CA ILE A 10 9.67 -5.61 14.37
C ILE A 10 10.49 -5.56 15.65
N PHE A 11 11.73 -5.11 15.56
CA PHE A 11 12.59 -4.99 16.73
C PHE A 11 13.25 -3.63 16.79
N GLU A 12 13.38 -3.12 18.01
CA GLU A 12 14.10 -1.88 18.28
C GLU A 12 15.57 -2.02 17.92
N ARG A 13 16.14 -0.95 17.36
CA ARG A 13 17.58 -0.90 17.16
C ARG A 13 18.25 -0.72 18.52
N ASP A 14 18.93 -1.78 18.97
CA ASP A 14 19.73 -1.77 20.20
C ASP A 14 20.90 -0.79 20.05
N TYR A 15 20.68 0.45 20.47
CA TYR A 15 21.75 1.40 20.73
C TYR A 15 22.24 1.09 22.14
N GLY A 16 23.28 0.27 22.26
CA GLY A 16 23.84 -0.11 23.56
C GLY A 16 24.12 1.12 24.43
N CYS A 17 23.64 1.08 25.69
CA CYS A 17 23.94 1.90 26.88
C CYS A 17 24.26 3.41 26.76
N GLU A 18 24.07 4.04 25.61
CA GLU A 18 24.13 5.50 25.44
C GLU A 18 22.71 6.03 25.51
N GLU A 19 22.41 6.72 26.61
CA GLU A 19 21.14 7.41 26.85
C GLU A 19 20.73 8.20 25.60
N ARG A 20 19.59 7.85 25.00
CA ARG A 20 19.05 8.57 23.85
C ARG A 20 18.91 10.05 24.19
N ALA A 21 19.50 10.91 23.37
CA ALA A 21 19.25 12.34 23.42
C ALA A 21 17.75 12.63 23.21
N GLU A 22 17.18 13.49 24.05
CA GLU A 22 15.77 13.90 23.98
C GLU A 22 15.43 14.43 22.57
N GLY A 23 14.44 13.81 21.92
CA GLY A 23 13.92 14.23 20.60
C GLY A 23 14.38 13.41 19.39
N GLN A 24 15.13 12.32 19.58
CA GLN A 24 15.45 11.40 18.48
C GLN A 24 14.24 10.51 18.14
N THR A 25 13.88 10.43 16.86
CA THR A 25 12.82 9.53 16.37
C THR A 25 13.26 8.08 16.57
N ASP A 26 12.42 7.25 17.19
CA ASP A 26 12.66 5.82 17.33
C ASP A 26 12.75 5.16 15.95
N MET A 27 13.95 4.71 15.60
CA MET A 27 14.19 3.91 14.40
C MET A 27 14.13 2.44 14.78
N VAL A 28 13.30 1.68 14.08
CA VAL A 28 13.13 0.24 14.28
C VAL A 28 13.56 -0.52 13.04
N GLN A 29 14.07 -1.72 13.27
CA GLN A 29 14.33 -2.66 12.19
C GLN A 29 13.13 -3.56 11.99
N VAL A 30 12.66 -3.61 10.75
CA VAL A 30 11.52 -4.41 10.34
C VAL A 30 12.02 -5.53 9.47
N ARG A 31 11.78 -6.75 9.93
CA ARG A 31 12.11 -7.97 9.21
C ARG A 31 10.92 -8.41 8.38
N LEU A 32 11.15 -8.44 7.09
CA LEU A 32 10.19 -8.70 6.03
C LEU A 32 10.48 -10.06 5.39
N CYS A 33 9.45 -10.82 5.05
CA CYS A 33 9.59 -12.03 4.25
C CYS A 33 8.67 -11.96 3.03
N SER A 34 9.24 -12.11 1.84
CA SER A 34 8.50 -12.22 0.58
C SER A 34 7.83 -13.61 0.49
N GLU A 35 6.79 -13.73 -0.32
CA GLU A 35 6.13 -15.02 -0.63
C GLU A 35 7.09 -16.06 -1.22
N SER A 36 8.18 -15.61 -1.87
CA SER A 36 9.23 -16.52 -2.37
C SER A 36 10.18 -17.03 -1.27
N GLY A 37 9.92 -16.72 0.00
CA GLY A 37 10.79 -17.07 1.13
C GLY A 37 12.01 -16.16 1.29
N LYS A 38 12.03 -15.00 0.62
CA LYS A 38 13.14 -14.05 0.67
C LYS A 38 12.98 -13.11 1.85
N GLU A 39 13.88 -13.23 2.83
CA GLU A 39 13.93 -12.33 3.98
C GLU A 39 14.68 -11.04 3.64
N ARG A 40 14.16 -9.90 4.10
CA ARG A 40 14.82 -8.60 4.06
C ARG A 40 14.67 -7.91 5.40
N VAL A 41 15.69 -7.19 5.83
CA VAL A 41 15.60 -6.29 6.98
C VAL A 41 15.74 -4.88 6.45
N ILE A 42 14.82 -4.00 6.85
CA ILE A 42 14.90 -2.58 6.55
C ILE A 42 14.78 -1.77 7.83
N GLU A 43 15.29 -0.56 7.80
CA GLU A 43 15.16 0.39 8.90
C GLU A 43 14.11 1.43 8.55
N THR A 44 13.18 1.67 9.45
CA THR A 44 12.13 2.68 9.29
C THR A 44 11.83 3.35 10.64
N GLU A 45 11.21 4.51 10.59
CA GLU A 45 10.71 5.20 11.78
C GLU A 45 9.54 4.39 12.39
N ASP A 46 9.58 4.16 13.69
CA ASP A 46 8.48 3.55 14.45
C ASP A 46 7.17 4.31 14.23
N ALA A 47 7.23 5.64 14.30
CA ALA A 47 6.09 6.50 14.04
C ALA A 47 5.48 6.33 12.63
N ALA A 48 6.28 5.92 11.64
CA ALA A 48 5.77 5.61 10.31
C ALA A 48 4.95 4.32 10.30
N LEU A 49 5.39 3.28 11.03
CA LEU A 49 4.64 2.04 11.19
C LEU A 49 3.29 2.28 11.87
N TYR A 50 3.28 3.08 12.94
CA TYR A 50 2.03 3.49 13.59
C TYR A 50 1.10 4.27 12.66
N ARG A 51 1.65 5.24 11.89
CA ARG A 51 0.87 6.04 10.95
C ARG A 51 0.24 5.20 9.85
N GLU A 52 0.95 4.18 9.39
CA GLU A 52 0.48 3.26 8.35
C GLU A 52 -0.22 2.04 8.92
N GLU A 53 -0.38 1.96 10.24
CA GLU A 53 -1.00 0.85 10.97
C GLU A 53 -0.40 -0.51 10.56
N ILE A 54 0.93 -0.55 10.47
CA ILE A 54 1.71 -1.74 10.10
C ILE A 54 2.16 -2.43 11.39
N THR A 55 1.74 -3.69 11.56
CA THR A 55 2.13 -4.52 12.71
C THR A 55 2.78 -5.82 12.23
N GLU A 56 3.28 -6.62 13.16
CA GLU A 56 3.74 -7.97 12.87
C GLU A 56 2.61 -8.80 12.25
N GLY A 57 2.93 -9.52 11.18
CA GLY A 57 1.97 -10.26 10.36
C GLY A 57 1.28 -9.45 9.26
N THR A 58 1.41 -8.12 9.24
CA THR A 58 0.82 -7.26 8.19
C THR A 58 1.56 -7.44 6.87
N GLU A 59 0.81 -7.52 5.78
CA GLU A 59 1.34 -7.46 4.41
C GLU A 59 1.68 -6.00 4.06
N VAL A 60 2.86 -5.79 3.50
CA VAL A 60 3.41 -4.48 3.15
C VAL A 60 4.13 -4.53 1.80
N PHE A 61 4.19 -3.38 1.14
CA PHE A 61 4.98 -3.16 -0.05
C PHE A 61 6.19 -2.31 0.28
N LEU A 62 7.34 -2.70 -0.27
CA LEU A 62 8.56 -1.91 -0.17
C LEU A 62 8.65 -1.00 -1.39
N ILE A 63 8.33 0.29 -1.22
CA ILE A 63 8.32 1.28 -2.30
C ILE A 63 9.37 2.36 -1.97
N ASP A 64 10.41 2.47 -2.79
CA ASP A 64 11.49 3.46 -2.61
C ASP A 64 12.13 3.43 -1.21
N GLY A 65 12.24 2.23 -0.63
CA GLY A 65 12.77 2.04 0.74
C GLY A 65 11.78 2.37 1.86
N LYS A 66 10.54 2.77 1.55
CA LYS A 66 9.47 2.99 2.52
C LYS A 66 8.51 1.82 2.54
N LEU A 67 8.10 1.43 3.74
CA LEU A 67 7.01 0.47 3.92
C LEU A 67 5.68 1.15 3.62
N LYS A 68 4.84 0.44 2.88
CA LYS A 68 3.46 0.81 2.57
C LYS A 68 2.54 -0.34 2.93
N ARG A 69 1.56 -0.11 3.81
CA ARG A 69 0.59 -1.16 4.17
C ARG A 69 -0.13 -1.67 2.91
N ALA A 70 -0.15 -2.98 2.72
CA ALA A 70 -0.96 -3.59 1.68
C ALA A 70 -2.44 -3.39 2.01
N LEU A 71 -3.22 -2.96 1.03
CA LEU A 71 -4.66 -2.75 1.23
C LEU A 71 -5.42 -4.09 1.37
N GLY A 72 -4.81 -5.20 0.95
CA GLY A 72 -5.37 -6.56 1.04
C GLY A 72 -6.56 -6.76 0.09
N SER A 73 -7.10 -7.97 0.02
CA SER A 73 -8.27 -8.30 -0.82
C SER A 73 -9.58 -7.61 -0.39
N ASP A 74 -9.59 -7.03 0.82
CA ASP A 74 -10.76 -6.40 1.46
C ASP A 74 -10.86 -4.88 1.19
N TRP A 75 -9.92 -4.33 0.40
CA TRP A 75 -9.85 -2.89 0.19
C TRP A 75 -11.14 -2.32 -0.44
N VAL A 76 -11.91 -3.11 -1.18
CA VAL A 76 -13.21 -2.73 -1.75
C VAL A 76 -14.22 -2.40 -0.65
N GLU A 77 -14.27 -3.18 0.44
CA GLU A 77 -15.15 -2.93 1.58
C GLU A 77 -14.72 -1.69 2.37
N GLN A 78 -13.41 -1.53 2.59
CA GLN A 78 -12.88 -0.32 3.23
C GLN A 78 -13.08 0.95 2.39
N CYS A 79 -13.01 0.83 1.06
CA CYS A 79 -13.28 1.93 0.14
C CYS A 79 -14.76 2.35 0.16
N ASN A 80 -15.68 1.39 0.33
CA ASN A 80 -17.11 1.65 0.46
C ASN A 80 -17.45 2.33 1.80
N GLN A 81 -16.70 2.05 2.86
CA GLN A 81 -16.93 2.63 4.20
C GLN A 81 -16.29 4.01 4.39
N LYS A 82 -15.17 4.33 3.72
CA LYS A 82 -14.43 5.60 3.87
C LYS A 82 -14.63 6.62 2.75
N ARG A 83 -15.29 6.30 1.63
CA ARG A 83 -15.62 7.27 0.58
C ARG A 83 -17.10 7.60 0.53
N ASP A 84 -17.39 8.86 0.24
CA ASP A 84 -18.71 9.24 -0.28
C ASP A 84 -18.91 8.64 -1.69
N ALA A 85 -20.11 8.13 -1.96
CA ALA A 85 -20.46 7.50 -3.23
C ALA A 85 -20.13 8.38 -4.45
N GLN A 86 -20.22 9.72 -4.31
CA GLN A 86 -19.90 10.66 -5.38
C GLN A 86 -18.42 10.65 -5.77
N GLY A 87 -17.52 10.48 -4.80
CA GLY A 87 -16.08 10.44 -5.04
C GLY A 87 -15.63 9.17 -5.75
N PHE A 88 -16.34 8.06 -5.54
CA PHE A 88 -16.12 6.83 -6.29
C PHE A 88 -16.67 6.94 -7.72
N ILE A 89 -17.89 7.45 -7.90
CA ILE A 89 -18.48 7.65 -9.23
C ILE A 89 -17.58 8.53 -10.10
N LYS A 90 -17.06 9.65 -9.57
CA LYS A 90 -16.18 10.56 -10.31
C LYS A 90 -14.84 9.91 -10.70
N LEU A 91 -14.33 9.00 -9.88
CA LEU A 91 -13.15 8.21 -10.20
C LEU A 91 -13.45 7.26 -11.36
N MET A 92 -14.57 6.52 -11.27
CA MET A 92 -14.99 5.55 -12.29
C MET A 92 -15.33 6.22 -13.61
N ASP A 93 -15.95 7.40 -13.59
CA ASP A 93 -16.31 8.16 -14.79
C ASP A 93 -15.06 8.57 -15.58
N ARG A 94 -14.04 9.09 -14.90
CA ARG A 94 -12.73 9.44 -15.49
C ARG A 94 -12.04 8.21 -16.08
N LEU A 95 -11.97 7.12 -15.31
CA LEU A 95 -11.34 5.88 -15.78
C LEU A 95 -12.11 5.26 -16.96
N ARG A 96 -13.44 5.36 -16.97
CA ARG A 96 -14.28 4.97 -18.12
C ARG A 96 -14.12 5.90 -19.33
N ALA A 97 -13.82 7.17 -19.10
CA ALA A 97 -13.49 8.12 -20.16
C ALA A 97 -12.07 7.90 -20.73
N GLY A 98 -11.32 6.92 -20.22
CA GLY A 98 -9.93 6.67 -20.61
C GLY A 98 -8.92 7.63 -19.97
N GLU A 99 -9.34 8.41 -18.98
CA GLU A 99 -8.48 9.31 -18.22
C GLU A 99 -7.84 8.60 -17.02
N THR A 100 -6.72 9.14 -16.53
CA THR A 100 -6.15 8.70 -15.26
C THR A 100 -6.84 9.38 -14.07
N ALA A 101 -6.87 8.69 -12.94
CA ALA A 101 -7.49 9.20 -11.72
C ALA A 101 -6.52 9.14 -10.53
N VAL A 102 -6.81 9.88 -9.47
CA VAL A 102 -5.96 9.91 -8.27
C VAL A 102 -6.42 8.83 -7.30
N CYS A 103 -5.48 8.01 -6.83
CA CYS A 103 -5.70 6.97 -5.85
C CYS A 103 -6.05 7.61 -4.50
N PRO A 104 -7.17 7.23 -3.87
CA PRO A 104 -7.59 7.83 -2.59
C PRO A 104 -6.73 7.36 -1.41
N PHE A 105 -5.98 6.26 -1.58
CA PHE A 105 -5.28 5.57 -0.50
C PHE A 105 -3.88 6.15 -0.36
N CYS A 106 -3.17 6.30 -1.47
CA CYS A 106 -1.79 6.77 -1.48
C CYS A 106 -1.59 8.11 -2.21
N GLY A 107 -2.62 8.65 -2.87
CA GLY A 107 -2.48 9.82 -3.73
C GLY A 107 -1.79 9.56 -5.07
N GLY A 108 -1.44 8.30 -5.37
CA GLY A 108 -0.82 7.88 -6.63
C GLY A 108 -1.75 7.97 -7.83
N VAL A 109 -1.28 7.53 -9.00
CA VAL A 109 -2.09 7.52 -10.23
C VAL A 109 -2.74 6.16 -10.41
N VAL A 110 -4.03 6.16 -10.69
CA VAL A 110 -4.83 4.99 -11.09
C VAL A 110 -5.07 5.08 -12.59
N SER A 111 -4.78 3.99 -13.29
CA SER A 111 -4.94 3.87 -14.74
C SER A 111 -5.35 2.45 -15.10
N MET A 112 -5.91 2.29 -16.29
CA MET A 112 -6.21 0.98 -16.85
C MET A 112 -4.90 0.26 -17.16
N THR A 113 -4.72 -0.94 -16.63
CA THR A 113 -3.49 -1.74 -16.78
C THR A 113 -3.68 -2.99 -17.61
N ALA A 114 -4.89 -3.52 -17.68
CA ALA A 114 -5.22 -4.65 -18.56
C ALA A 114 -6.71 -4.64 -18.91
N SER A 115 -7.08 -5.31 -20.00
CA SER A 115 -8.46 -5.58 -20.35
C SER A 115 -8.57 -7.07 -20.70
N GLU A 116 -9.08 -7.87 -19.77
CA GLU A 116 -9.18 -9.34 -19.92
C GLU A 116 -10.65 -9.76 -19.83
N ASP A 117 -11.09 -10.64 -20.73
CA ASP A 117 -12.45 -11.20 -20.75
C ASP A 117 -13.59 -10.14 -20.77
N GLY A 118 -13.34 -8.99 -21.41
CA GLY A 118 -14.32 -7.88 -21.45
C GLY A 118 -14.42 -7.08 -20.15
N LYS A 119 -13.50 -7.29 -19.20
CA LYS A 119 -13.36 -6.53 -17.97
C LYS A 119 -12.14 -5.64 -18.05
N ASP A 120 -12.33 -4.35 -17.82
CA ASP A 120 -11.23 -3.38 -17.72
C ASP A 120 -10.66 -3.43 -16.30
N ILE A 121 -9.37 -3.75 -16.21
CA ILE A 121 -8.59 -3.82 -14.97
C ILE A 121 -7.90 -2.49 -14.78
N PHE A 122 -8.19 -1.84 -13.66
CA PHE A 122 -7.58 -0.59 -13.23
C PHE A 122 -6.74 -0.84 -12.01
N SER A 123 -5.52 -0.32 -11.98
CA SER A 123 -4.65 -0.41 -10.80
C SER A 123 -3.90 0.89 -10.55
N CYS A 124 -3.54 1.11 -9.29
CA CYS A 124 -2.66 2.20 -8.91
C CYS A 124 -1.20 1.84 -9.19
N ASP A 125 -0.43 2.80 -9.68
CA ASP A 125 1.03 2.63 -9.85
C ASP A 125 1.77 2.67 -8.50
N SER A 126 1.22 3.38 -7.51
CA SER A 126 1.92 3.65 -6.24
C SER A 126 1.40 2.85 -5.05
N CYS A 127 0.40 1.99 -5.24
CA CYS A 127 -0.07 1.04 -4.23
C CYS A 127 -0.77 -0.16 -4.87
N ASP A 128 -1.12 -1.14 -4.06
CA ASP A 128 -1.80 -2.38 -4.47
C ASP A 128 -3.31 -2.25 -4.68
N MET A 129 -3.81 -1.02 -4.88
CA MET A 129 -5.20 -0.82 -5.25
C MET A 129 -5.39 -1.35 -6.68
N TYR A 130 -6.24 -2.35 -6.86
CA TYR A 130 -6.66 -2.82 -8.18
C TYR A 130 -8.13 -3.24 -8.16
N PHE A 131 -8.90 -2.88 -9.19
CA PHE A 131 -10.26 -3.38 -9.40
C PHE A 131 -10.50 -3.68 -10.87
N SER A 132 -11.44 -4.59 -11.12
CA SER A 132 -11.97 -4.85 -12.44
C SER A 132 -13.37 -4.26 -12.57
N SER A 133 -13.66 -3.65 -13.72
CA SER A 133 -15.00 -3.20 -14.08
C SER A 133 -15.56 -4.08 -15.19
N ASP A 134 -16.75 -4.62 -14.99
CA ASP A 134 -17.49 -5.43 -15.98
C ASP A 134 -18.05 -4.60 -17.16
N CYS A 135 -17.73 -3.31 -17.21
CA CYS A 135 -18.35 -2.38 -18.14
C CYS A 135 -17.32 -1.95 -19.20
N LYS A 136 -17.39 -2.59 -20.38
CA LYS A 136 -16.62 -2.20 -21.57
C LYS A 136 -16.67 -0.68 -21.75
N VAL A 137 -15.52 -0.04 -21.62
CA VAL A 137 -15.30 1.27 -22.25
C VAL A 137 -15.38 1.03 -23.77
N ARG A 138 -16.44 1.57 -24.38
CA ARG A 138 -16.64 1.54 -25.83
C ARG A 138 -15.96 2.72 -26.50
#